data_AF-A0A918LM00-F1
#
_entry.id   AF-A0A918LM00-F1
#
_cell.length_a   1.000
_cell.length_b   1.000
_cell.length_c   1.000
_cell.angle_alpha   90.00
_cell.angle_beta   90.00
_cell.angle_gamma   90.00
#
_symmetry.space_group_name_H-M   'P 1'
#
loop_
_entity.id
_entity.type
_entity.pdbx_description
1 polymer ?
#
loop_
_entity_poly.entity_id
_entity_poly.type
_entity_poly.pdbx_seq_one_letter_code
_entity_poly.pdbx_strand_id
1 'polypeptide(L)'
;MAGTPETPRAPRRVRIDPTGPLLVDGPVEVLMEDGTTAVSDRFVVALCTCRRTRTPPWCDTSHRTRRRDDSGHRPPDTGTDEAREPAPDSDPDPDPAGEESAG
;
A
#
# COMPACT_ATOMS: atom_id res chain seq x y z
N MET A 1 24.60 -46.93 11.42
CA MET A 1 25.19 -45.67 10.93
C MET A 1 24.39 -44.53 11.54
N ALA A 2 24.86 -43.93 12.63
CA ALA A 2 24.20 -42.75 13.20
C ALA A 2 24.59 -41.53 12.36
N GLY A 3 23.60 -40.84 11.78
CA GLY A 3 23.85 -39.62 11.01
C GLY A 3 24.52 -38.55 11.88
N THR A 4 25.53 -37.87 11.34
CA THR A 4 26.13 -36.71 11.99
C THR A 4 25.04 -35.69 12.31
N PRO A 5 24.96 -35.14 13.54
CA PRO A 5 24.00 -34.09 13.82
C PRO A 5 24.29 -32.92 12.88
N GLU A 6 23.32 -32.60 12.03
CA GLU A 6 23.38 -31.46 11.13
C GLU A 6 23.46 -30.19 11.98
N THR A 7 24.64 -29.57 12.01
CA THR A 7 24.84 -28.29 12.68
C THR A 7 23.79 -27.30 12.13
N PRO A 8 22.97 -26.66 12.99
CA PRO A 8 21.96 -25.73 12.53
C PRO A 8 22.61 -24.66 11.66
N ARG A 9 22.18 -24.57 10.39
CA ARG A 9 22.67 -23.54 9.49
C ARG A 9 22.28 -22.18 10.09
N ALA A 10 23.25 -21.29 10.24
CA ALA A 10 22.98 -19.93 10.70
C ALA A 10 21.88 -19.30 9.82
N PRO A 11 20.87 -18.65 10.42
CA PRO A 11 19.77 -18.07 9.66
C PRO A 11 20.30 -17.00 8.73
N ARG A 12 19.72 -16.93 7.53
CA ARG A 12 20.02 -15.86 6.58
C ARG A 12 19.18 -14.65 6.92
N ARG A 13 19.83 -13.48 6.99
CA ARG A 13 19.13 -12.23 7.28
C ARG A 13 18.39 -11.76 6.04
N VAL A 14 17.12 -11.43 6.25
CA VAL A 14 16.26 -10.80 5.26
C VAL A 14 15.72 -9.50 5.85
N ARG A 15 15.78 -8.41 5.09
CA ARG A 15 15.18 -7.12 5.45
C ARG A 15 14.15 -6.75 4.39
N ILE A 16 13.00 -6.30 4.84
CA ILE A 16 11.90 -5.86 3.97
C ILE A 16 11.94 -4.32 3.94
N ASP A 17 12.09 -3.74 2.74
CA ASP A 17 11.80 -2.34 2.53
C ASP A 17 10.31 -2.19 2.15
N PRO A 18 9.48 -1.48 2.94
CA PRO A 18 8.04 -1.38 2.66
C PRO A 18 7.70 -0.78 1.29
N THR A 19 8.60 0.02 0.72
CA THR A 19 8.42 0.74 -0.54
C THR A 19 9.38 0.28 -1.63
N GLY A 20 10.05 -0.85 -1.41
CA GLY A 20 11.27 -1.20 -2.12
C GLY A 20 11.55 -2.69 -2.12
N PRO A 21 12.80 -3.07 -2.39
CA PRO A 21 13.18 -4.46 -2.55
C PRO A 21 13.27 -5.22 -1.23
N LEU A 22 13.26 -6.54 -1.33
CA LEU A 22 13.64 -7.42 -0.24
C LEU A 22 15.17 -7.59 -0.28
N LEU A 23 15.85 -7.21 0.80
CA LEU A 23 17.31 -7.28 0.92
C LEU A 23 17.71 -8.58 1.62
N VAL A 24 18.52 -9.40 0.95
CA VAL A 24 19.01 -10.70 1.47
C VAL A 24 20.51 -10.64 1.65
N ASP A 25 21.01 -11.15 2.78
CA ASP A 25 22.46 -11.36 2.97
C ASP A 25 22.93 -12.56 2.12
N GLY A 26 23.77 -12.28 1.12
CA GLY A 26 24.20 -13.24 0.12
C GLY A 26 25.39 -14.12 0.52
N PRO A 27 25.93 -14.90 -0.43
CA PRO A 27 25.44 -15.08 -1.81
C PRO A 27 24.06 -15.77 -1.85
N VAL A 28 23.31 -15.57 -2.93
CA VAL A 28 21.98 -16.16 -3.12
C VAL A 28 21.82 -16.85 -4.47
N GLU A 29 21.00 -17.90 -4.45
CA GLU A 29 20.48 -18.59 -5.62
C GLU A 29 18.96 -18.47 -5.57
N VAL A 30 18.36 -17.99 -6.67
CA VAL A 30 16.91 -17.76 -6.77
C VAL A 30 16.34 -18.65 -7.85
N LEU A 31 15.48 -19.58 -7.45
CA LEU A 31 14.67 -20.38 -8.36
C LEU A 31 13.46 -19.57 -8.81
N MET A 32 13.29 -19.46 -10.12
CA MET A 32 12.20 -18.75 -10.77
C MET A 32 11.05 -19.71 -11.13
N GLU A 33 9.87 -19.16 -11.37
CA GLU A 33 8.68 -19.95 -11.74
C GLU A 33 8.83 -20.68 -13.08
N ASP A 34 9.63 -20.11 -14.00
CA ASP A 34 9.95 -20.72 -15.30
C ASP A 34 11.00 -21.84 -15.20
N GLY A 35 11.43 -22.20 -13.98
CA GLY A 35 12.45 -23.21 -13.70
C GLY A 35 13.88 -22.71 -13.89
N THR A 36 14.09 -21.45 -14.29
CA THR A 36 15.43 -20.87 -14.39
C THR A 36 15.98 -20.52 -13.00
N THR A 37 17.30 -20.44 -12.91
CA THR A 37 17.99 -20.09 -11.67
C THR A 37 18.86 -18.86 -11.89
N ALA A 38 18.66 -17.85 -11.05
CA ALA A 38 19.44 -16.62 -11.05
C ALA A 38 20.37 -16.59 -9.83
N VAL A 39 21.67 -16.36 -10.04
CA VAL A 39 22.69 -16.39 -9.00
C VAL A 39 23.26 -14.99 -8.79
N SER A 40 23.49 -14.61 -7.53
CA SER A 40 24.25 -13.42 -7.18
C SER A 40 25.24 -13.73 -6.06
N ASP A 41 26.49 -13.35 -6.29
CA ASP A 41 27.61 -13.49 -5.36
C ASP A 41 27.80 -12.29 -4.42
N ARG A 42 26.91 -11.29 -4.52
CA ARG A 42 26.99 -10.07 -3.72
C ARG A 42 26.68 -10.35 -2.25
N PHE A 43 27.34 -9.60 -1.36
CA PHE A 43 27.11 -9.71 0.08
C PHE A 43 25.70 -9.29 0.51
N VAL A 44 25.07 -8.38 -0.23
CA VAL A 44 23.66 -8.00 -0.07
C VAL A 44 23.01 -7.98 -1.44
N VAL A 45 21.90 -8.69 -1.58
CA VAL A 45 21.16 -8.85 -2.82
C VAL A 45 19.77 -8.26 -2.67
N ALA A 46 19.34 -7.46 -3.65
CA ALA A 46 18.04 -6.81 -3.66
C ALA A 46 17.08 -7.55 -4.61
N LEU A 47 16.10 -8.25 -4.06
CA LEU A 47 15.04 -8.91 -4.82
C LEU A 47 13.88 -7.96 -5.11
N CYS A 48 13.42 -7.97 -6.34
CA CYS A 48 12.31 -7.13 -6.77
C CYS A 48 10.98 -7.68 -6.25
N THR A 49 10.23 -6.83 -5.55
CA THR A 49 8.86 -7.09 -5.09
C THR A 49 7.82 -6.29 -5.88
N CYS A 50 8.26 -5.23 -6.58
CA CYS A 50 7.37 -4.30 -7.27
C CYS A 50 6.96 -4.72 -8.69
N ARG A 51 7.54 -5.81 -9.23
CA ARG A 51 7.31 -6.33 -10.59
C ARG A 51 7.58 -5.35 -11.75
N ARG A 52 8.24 -4.22 -11.50
CA ARG A 52 8.61 -3.22 -12.52
C ARG A 52 10.03 -3.39 -13.08
N THR A 53 10.80 -4.34 -12.53
CA THR A 53 12.18 -4.58 -12.96
C THR A 53 12.24 -5.08 -14.41
N ARG A 54 13.26 -4.65 -15.14
CA ARG A 54 13.61 -5.21 -16.45
C ARG A 54 14.56 -6.41 -16.35
N THR A 55 15.04 -6.71 -15.14
CA THR A 55 16.02 -7.77 -14.87
C THR A 55 15.54 -8.67 -13.71
N PRO A 56 14.39 -9.35 -13.85
CA PRO A 56 13.93 -10.27 -12.80
C PRO A 56 15.00 -11.35 -12.52
N PRO A 57 15.20 -11.75 -11.25
CA PRO A 57 14.50 -11.33 -10.03
C PRO A 57 15.07 -10.08 -9.35
N TRP A 58 16.07 -9.43 -9.94
CA TRP A 58 16.84 -8.36 -9.31
C TRP A 58 16.11 -7.02 -9.32
N CYS A 59 16.30 -6.23 -8.27
CA CYS A 59 15.85 -4.85 -8.23
C CYS A 59 16.80 -3.94 -9.04
N ASP A 60 16.27 -3.27 -10.06
CA ASP A 60 16.96 -2.30 -10.92
C ASP A 60 16.58 -0.85 -10.59
N THR A 61 16.03 -0.61 -9.39
CA THR A 61 15.48 0.68 -8.91
C THR A 61 14.20 1.17 -9.59
N SER A 62 13.59 0.39 -10.49
CA SER A 62 12.31 0.75 -11.14
C SER A 62 11.16 1.00 -10.16
N HIS A 63 11.27 0.54 -8.90
CA HIS A 63 10.31 0.84 -7.84
C HIS A 63 10.19 2.35 -7.54
N ARG A 64 11.25 3.14 -7.82
CA ARG A 64 11.29 4.58 -7.53
C ARG A 64 10.53 5.43 -8.54
N THR A 65 10.20 4.88 -9.71
CA THR A 65 9.47 5.60 -10.74
C THR A 65 8.08 5.95 -10.22
N ARG A 66 7.85 7.24 -9.94
CA ARG A 66 6.53 7.78 -9.60
C ARG A 66 5.72 7.87 -10.89
N ARG A 67 4.83 6.91 -11.14
CA ARG A 67 3.63 7.22 -11.91
C ARG A 67 2.78 8.10 -11.00
N ARG A 68 2.28 9.24 -11.50
CA ARG A 68 1.17 9.94 -10.83
C ARG A 68 0.06 8.89 -10.69
N ASP A 69 -0.49 8.77 -9.48
CA ASP A 69 -1.46 7.77 -9.05
C ASP A 69 -0.92 6.34 -8.83
N ASP A 70 -0.84 5.97 -7.55
CA ASP A 70 -1.39 4.74 -6.95
C ASP A 70 -0.55 4.30 -5.74
N SER A 71 -0.83 4.93 -4.59
CA SER A 71 -0.48 4.54 -3.22
C SER A 71 -1.16 5.58 -2.31
N GLY A 72 -2.47 5.51 -2.05
CA GLY A 72 -3.11 4.34 -1.44
C GLY A 72 -3.12 4.42 0.09
N HIS A 73 -3.01 5.61 0.70
CA HIS A 73 -3.52 5.85 2.05
C HIS A 73 -4.88 6.54 1.93
N ARG A 74 -5.95 5.76 1.80
CA ARG A 74 -7.27 6.25 2.17
C ARG A 74 -7.29 6.24 3.70
N PRO A 75 -7.29 7.40 4.40
CA PRO A 75 -7.53 7.38 5.83
C PRO A 75 -8.90 6.72 6.09
N PRO A 76 -9.06 5.94 7.17
CA PRO A 76 -10.34 5.32 7.47
C PRO A 76 -11.41 6.42 7.52
N ASP A 77 -12.49 6.20 6.76
CA ASP A 77 -13.71 6.99 6.83
C ASP A 77 -14.23 6.93 8.27
N THR A 78 -13.87 7.95 9.05
CA THR A 78 -14.50 8.18 10.34
C THR A 78 -15.82 8.84 10.00
N GLY A 79 -16.86 8.02 9.88
CA GLY A 79 -18.21 8.48 9.63
C GLY A 79 -18.65 9.41 10.76
N THR A 80 -18.71 10.70 10.48
CA THR A 80 -19.57 11.61 11.24
C THR A 80 -20.94 11.55 10.55
N ASP A 81 -21.85 10.80 11.15
CA ASP A 81 -23.28 10.93 10.90
C ASP A 81 -23.72 12.25 11.54
N GLU A 82 -23.55 13.36 10.82
CA GLU A 82 -24.29 14.58 11.11
C GLU A 82 -25.32 14.77 10.00
N ALA A 83 -26.56 14.59 10.42
CA ALA A 83 -27.79 14.75 9.67
C ALA A 83 -27.71 15.95 8.71
N ARG A 84 -27.75 15.63 7.41
CA ARG A 84 -28.19 16.57 6.38
C ARG A 84 -29.67 16.83 6.63
N GLU A 85 -30.00 17.86 7.39
CA GLU A 85 -31.35 18.40 7.46
C GLU A 85 -31.76 18.86 6.04
N PRO A 86 -32.81 18.29 5.42
CA PRO A 86 -33.40 18.90 4.24
C PRO A 86 -34.20 20.12 4.66
N ALA A 87 -33.98 21.26 4.00
CA ALA A 87 -34.82 22.44 4.15
C ALA A 87 -36.27 22.08 3.76
N PRO A 88 -37.30 22.35 4.60
CA PRO A 88 -38.67 22.25 4.15
C PRO A 88 -39.05 23.45 3.29
N ASP A 89 -39.61 23.12 2.14
CA ASP A 89 -40.21 23.99 1.15
C ASP A 89 -41.27 24.95 1.72
N SER A 90 -41.24 26.17 1.20
CA SER A 90 -42.22 27.25 1.23
C SER A 90 -43.66 26.87 1.65
N ASP A 91 -44.11 27.40 2.78
CA ASP A 91 -45.54 27.54 3.10
C ASP A 91 -46.06 28.89 2.55
N PRO A 92 -47.14 28.91 1.75
CA PRO A 92 -47.75 30.16 1.25
C PRO A 92 -48.58 30.87 2.33
N ASP A 93 -48.57 32.20 2.29
CA ASP A 93 -49.35 33.13 3.12
C ASP A 93 -50.81 32.72 3.35
N PRO A 94 -51.30 32.87 4.59
CA PRO A 94 -52.69 33.24 4.81
C PRO A 94 -52.80 34.62 5.49
N ASP A 95 -53.36 35.58 4.76
CA ASP A 95 -54.00 36.80 5.28
C ASP A 95 -55.14 36.39 6.23
N PRO A 96 -55.25 36.94 7.46
CA PRO A 96 -56.38 37.86 7.68
C PRO A 96 -56.22 38.92 8.80
N ALA A 97 -56.89 40.06 8.56
CA ALA A 97 -57.40 41.05 9.52
C ALA A 97 -56.35 41.91 10.25
N GLY A 98 -56.53 43.20 10.53
CA GLY A 98 -57.69 44.08 10.56
C GLY A 98 -57.40 45.14 11.64
N GLU A 99 -57.78 46.40 11.36
CA GLU A 99 -57.90 47.54 12.29
C GLU A 99 -56.64 48.11 12.95
N GLU A 100 -56.32 49.38 12.68
CA GLU A 100 -56.32 50.42 13.72
C GLU A 100 -56.20 51.85 13.14
N SER A 101 -57.00 52.75 13.71
CA SER A 101 -57.12 54.16 13.40
C SER A 101 -56.00 54.99 14.03
N ALA A 102 -55.51 56.02 13.33
CA ALA A 102 -55.09 57.30 13.93
C ALA A 102 -54.76 58.33 12.84
N GLY A 103 -55.39 59.52 12.90
CA GLY A 103 -54.93 60.75 12.25
C GLY A 103 -55.90 61.38 11.28
#